data_AF-Q9RK76-F1
#
_entry.id   AF-Q9RK76-F1
#
_cell.length_a   1.000
_cell.length_b   1.000
_cell.length_c   1.000
_cell.angle_alpha   90.00
_cell.angle_beta   90.00
_cell.angle_gamma   90.00
#
_symmetry.space_group_name_H-M   'P 1'
#
loop_
_entity.id
_entity.type
_entity.pdbx_description
1 polymer ?
#
loop_
_entity_poly.entity_id
_entity_poly.type
_entity_poly.pdbx_seq_one_letter_code
_entity_poly.pdbx_strand_id
1 'polypeptide(L)'
;MDLPRPELALVPRPRRLSARSGRFRLDRTTRLRVTPGAGPAAVLLRTLLAPATGLPLDSAADGAFVLALDPALTGLGDEGYGLTVSPQGVLLRAARPAGLLRGVQTVRQLLPYEALSGQPVRGVPWELPAVEITDVPRHAWRGSMLDVARHFQPVSYLQRYVDLLALHKLNVFHLHLTDDQGWRMPVAAHPRLTEVGGRRAESMVGPAGSDRFDGVPHGGSYTRAELRGLVAYAAERGVSVLPETGVPGHVRAALAAYPELGTDPARRLDVWTHWGVCENVLGTGENVLDFFRTVLDEVMDVFPSPYVHIGGDEVPTTEWELSPAARARAAREGLAGPRALHPWFIARLAEHLVRAGRRPVVWAESGVALPLDCTVMSWRDPAHARAAALRGHQVVHADHRATYFDYPRGAGPGEPPAQPGVVVDLRAVHEVDLAPPTPQAASRVLGAQGQLWTEFVRTPEHIEYLTFPRLCALAERVWDGTSGWRDFTARLAGHRARLDALDVPHAAPPPGPPVSFPHTPHHPSTLPLGRESYRKDPA
;
A
#
# COMPACT_ATOMS: atom_id res chain seq x y z
N MET A 1 -3.49 21.89 -30.87
CA MET A 1 -3.62 21.34 -29.49
C MET A 1 -2.25 21.47 -28.88
N ASP A 2 -2.05 22.45 -27.99
CA ASP A 2 -0.78 22.65 -27.31
C ASP A 2 -0.49 21.41 -26.45
N LEU A 3 0.62 20.72 -26.74
CA LEU A 3 1.15 19.70 -25.84
C LEU A 3 1.41 20.38 -24.48
N PRO A 4 1.10 19.71 -23.35
CA PRO A 4 1.40 20.26 -22.04
C PRO A 4 2.89 20.57 -21.96
N ARG A 5 3.24 21.78 -21.50
CA ARG A 5 4.63 22.13 -21.21
C ARG A 5 5.18 21.07 -20.24
N PRO A 6 6.36 20.47 -20.47
CA PRO A 6 6.91 19.42 -19.60
C PRO A 6 6.93 19.79 -18.11
N GLU A 7 7.12 21.09 -17.83
CA GLU A 7 7.10 21.68 -16.48
C GLU A 7 5.74 21.61 -15.75
N LEU A 8 4.62 21.48 -16.48
CA LEU A 8 3.26 21.35 -15.93
C LEU A 8 2.70 19.92 -16.05
N ALA A 9 3.54 18.96 -16.41
CA ALA A 9 3.21 17.54 -16.48
C ALA A 9 3.13 16.92 -15.07
N LEU A 10 2.28 17.46 -14.21
CA LEU A 10 2.12 17.04 -12.81
C LEU A 10 1.31 15.74 -12.71
N VAL A 11 1.77 14.82 -11.86
CA VAL A 11 1.07 13.56 -11.56
C VAL A 11 1.12 13.32 -10.04
N PRO A 12 -0.02 13.27 -9.34
CA PRO A 12 -1.39 13.48 -9.85
C PRO A 12 -1.64 14.92 -10.31
N ARG A 13 -2.66 15.09 -11.16
CA ARG A 13 -3.14 16.39 -11.62
C ARG A 13 -3.72 17.16 -10.44
N PRO A 14 -3.34 18.43 -10.23
CA PRO A 14 -3.97 19.25 -9.21
C PRO A 14 -5.43 19.56 -9.55
N ARG A 15 -6.27 19.67 -8.51
CA ARG A 15 -7.70 19.95 -8.64
C ARG A 15 -8.00 21.22 -9.44
N ARG A 16 -7.21 22.29 -9.21
CA ARG A 16 -7.20 23.51 -10.02
C ARG A 16 -5.76 23.96 -10.24
N LEU A 17 -5.41 24.24 -11.48
CA LEU A 17 -4.12 24.81 -11.89
C LEU A 17 -4.37 25.89 -12.93
N SER A 18 -3.80 27.07 -12.71
CA SER A 18 -3.77 28.19 -13.68
C SER A 18 -2.32 28.59 -13.94
N ALA A 19 -1.89 28.50 -15.19
CA ALA A 19 -0.58 29.01 -15.59
C ALA A 19 -0.58 30.54 -15.60
N ARG A 20 0.53 31.13 -15.15
CA ARG A 20 0.79 32.57 -15.15
C ARG A 20 2.09 32.85 -15.91
N SER A 21 2.35 34.13 -16.18
CA SER A 21 3.57 34.56 -16.87
C SER A 21 4.74 34.74 -15.90
N GLY A 22 5.94 34.34 -16.32
CA GLY A 22 7.17 34.51 -15.57
C GLY A 22 7.60 33.26 -14.79
N ARG A 23 8.71 33.39 -14.05
CA ARG A 23 9.36 32.31 -13.30
C ARG A 23 9.93 32.85 -12.00
N PHE A 24 9.94 32.02 -10.96
CA PHE A 24 10.68 32.29 -9.72
C PHE A 24 11.95 31.45 -9.71
N ARG A 25 13.10 32.07 -9.51
CA ARG A 25 14.40 31.38 -9.44
C ARG A 25 14.77 31.08 -7.99
N LEU A 26 15.05 29.81 -7.70
CA LEU A 26 15.70 29.38 -6.47
C LEU A 26 17.22 29.49 -6.65
N ASP A 27 17.87 30.20 -5.75
CA ASP A 27 19.32 30.33 -5.70
C ASP A 27 19.81 30.45 -4.24
N ARG A 28 21.11 30.69 -4.06
CA ARG A 28 21.73 30.76 -2.72
C ARG A 28 21.22 31.93 -1.87
N THR A 29 20.59 32.93 -2.48
CA THR A 29 20.00 34.07 -1.77
C THR A 29 18.55 33.81 -1.38
N THR A 30 17.90 32.79 -1.95
CA THR A 30 16.52 32.45 -1.59
C THR A 30 16.41 32.06 -0.11
N ARG A 31 15.48 32.72 0.59
CA ARG A 31 15.15 32.47 2.00
C ARG A 31 13.71 32.03 2.17
N LEU A 32 13.47 31.22 3.21
CA LEU A 32 12.14 30.74 3.58
C LEU A 32 11.53 31.60 4.71
N ARG A 33 10.31 32.10 4.52
CA ARG A 33 9.48 32.58 5.62
C ARG A 33 8.60 31.44 6.10
N VAL A 34 8.77 31.02 7.34
CA VAL A 34 8.06 29.85 7.92
C VAL A 34 7.17 30.33 9.06
N THR A 35 5.85 30.16 8.93
CA THR A 35 4.91 30.51 10.02
C THR A 35 4.94 29.47 11.14
N PRO A 36 4.42 29.78 12.34
CA PRO A 36 4.25 28.78 13.40
C PRO A 36 3.53 27.53 12.89
N GLY A 37 4.06 26.34 13.23
CA GLY A 37 3.53 25.04 12.79
C GLY A 37 3.97 24.57 11.39
N ALA A 38 4.53 25.45 10.55
CA ALA A 38 5.01 25.08 9.20
C ALA A 38 6.46 24.53 9.17
N GLY A 39 7.12 24.46 10.33
CA GLY A 39 8.50 23.98 10.49
C GLY A 39 8.79 22.63 9.82
N PRO A 40 7.99 21.57 10.04
CA PRO A 40 8.20 20.27 9.41
C PRO A 40 8.21 20.31 7.88
N ALA A 41 7.35 21.13 7.26
CA ALA A 41 7.33 21.28 5.80
C ALA A 41 8.57 22.00 5.27
N ALA A 42 9.11 22.98 6.02
CA ALA A 42 10.36 23.64 5.68
C ALA A 42 11.56 22.67 5.76
N VAL A 43 11.59 21.82 6.78
CA VAL A 43 12.59 20.74 6.90
C VAL A 43 12.47 19.79 5.73
N LEU A 44 11.27 19.29 5.43
CA LEU A 44 11.04 18.38 4.31
C LEU A 44 11.50 18.99 2.97
N LEU A 45 11.16 20.26 2.71
CA LEU A 45 11.57 20.96 1.49
C LEU A 45 13.09 21.02 1.36
N ARG A 46 13.80 21.36 2.44
CA ARG A 46 15.28 21.38 2.46
C ARG A 46 15.84 19.99 2.21
N THR A 47 15.36 18.99 2.95
CA THR A 47 15.81 17.60 2.81
C THR A 47 15.67 17.09 1.39
N LEU A 48 14.55 17.38 0.73
CA LEU A 48 14.25 16.86 -0.61
C LEU A 48 14.93 17.64 -1.75
N LEU A 49 15.34 18.89 -1.54
CA LEU A 49 16.02 19.70 -2.56
C LEU A 49 17.55 19.77 -2.37
N ALA A 50 18.05 19.56 -1.15
CA ALA A 50 19.47 19.69 -0.85
C ALA A 50 20.38 18.79 -1.73
N PRO A 51 20.07 17.50 -1.99
CA PRO A 51 20.96 16.61 -2.73
C PRO A 51 21.29 17.13 -4.14
N ALA A 52 20.27 17.50 -4.93
CA ALA A 52 20.44 18.00 -6.28
C ALA A 52 20.93 19.45 -6.33
N THR A 53 20.35 20.32 -5.50
CA THR A 53 20.49 21.77 -5.68
C THR A 53 21.62 22.39 -4.86
N GLY A 54 21.98 21.78 -3.72
CA GLY A 54 22.91 22.33 -2.73
C GLY A 54 22.46 23.67 -2.12
N LEU A 55 21.18 24.04 -2.27
CA LEU A 55 20.65 25.30 -1.74
C LEU A 55 20.35 25.18 -0.24
N PRO A 56 20.77 26.16 0.59
CA PRO A 56 20.53 26.10 2.03
C PRO A 56 19.07 26.37 2.39
N LEU A 57 18.41 27.28 1.65
CA LEU A 57 17.05 27.75 1.91
C LEU A 57 16.87 28.17 3.38
N ASP A 58 17.75 29.03 3.88
CA ASP A 58 17.73 29.47 5.28
C ASP A 58 16.42 30.18 5.62
N SER A 59 16.02 30.14 6.89
CA SER A 59 14.83 30.86 7.35
C SER A 59 15.11 32.37 7.49
N ALA A 60 14.19 33.21 7.03
CA ALA A 60 14.21 34.66 7.26
C ALA A 60 12.77 35.22 7.35
N ALA A 61 12.56 36.26 8.14
CA ALA A 61 11.23 36.85 8.34
C ALA A 61 10.63 37.46 7.05
N ASP A 62 11.49 37.92 6.16
CA ASP A 62 11.21 38.54 4.87
C ASP A 62 11.48 37.58 3.68
N GLY A 63 11.62 36.29 3.94
CA GLY A 63 11.88 35.29 2.89
C GLY A 63 10.81 35.25 1.80
N ALA A 64 11.24 35.28 0.54
CA ALA A 64 10.37 35.30 -0.64
C ALA A 64 9.64 33.97 -0.90
N PHE A 65 10.07 32.87 -0.28
CA PHE A 65 9.35 31.59 -0.29
C PHE A 65 8.66 31.41 1.06
N VAL A 66 7.33 31.54 1.07
CA VAL A 66 6.51 31.46 2.28
C VAL A 66 5.87 30.09 2.42
N LEU A 67 6.07 29.47 3.59
CA LEU A 67 5.37 28.27 4.06
C LEU A 67 4.44 28.69 5.21
N ALA A 68 3.14 28.69 4.94
CA ALA A 68 2.14 29.22 5.87
C ALA A 68 1.10 28.17 6.28
N LEU A 69 1.11 27.80 7.56
CA LEU A 69 -0.01 27.11 8.16
C LEU A 69 -1.04 28.14 8.61
N ASP A 70 -2.23 28.09 8.03
CA ASP A 70 -3.32 29.01 8.33
C ASP A 70 -4.62 28.22 8.60
N PRO A 71 -4.93 27.96 9.89
CA PRO A 71 -6.11 27.22 10.29
C PRO A 71 -7.45 27.88 9.89
N ALA A 72 -7.45 29.17 9.50
CA ALA A 72 -8.65 29.86 9.05
C ALA A 72 -9.01 29.54 7.59
N LEU A 73 -8.12 28.87 6.83
CA LEU A 73 -8.41 28.46 5.46
C LEU A 73 -9.53 27.41 5.43
N THR A 74 -10.63 27.75 4.76
CA THR A 74 -11.77 26.85 4.55
C THR A 74 -11.71 26.15 3.20
N GLY A 75 -12.37 24.99 3.09
CA GLY A 75 -12.53 24.28 1.80
C GLY A 75 -11.32 23.46 1.32
N LEU A 76 -10.26 23.39 2.12
CA LEU A 76 -9.06 22.59 1.82
C LEU A 76 -9.00 21.24 2.56
N GLY A 77 -9.87 21.02 3.55
CA GLY A 77 -9.85 19.80 4.36
C GLY A 77 -8.50 19.59 5.08
N ASP A 78 -8.18 18.33 5.39
CA ASP A 78 -6.97 18.01 6.18
C ASP A 78 -5.69 17.92 5.36
N GLU A 79 -5.80 17.78 4.03
CA GLU A 79 -4.65 17.53 3.15
C GLU A 79 -4.54 18.49 1.96
N GLY A 80 -5.48 19.42 1.83
CA GLY A 80 -5.46 20.40 0.75
C GLY A 80 -4.54 21.58 1.01
N TYR A 81 -4.11 22.23 -0.07
CA TYR A 81 -3.21 23.38 -0.03
C TYR A 81 -3.47 24.35 -1.18
N GLY A 82 -3.03 25.58 -1.00
CA GLY A 82 -2.88 26.58 -2.05
C GLY A 82 -1.41 26.85 -2.33
N LEU A 83 -1.03 26.91 -3.60
CA LEU A 83 0.33 27.26 -4.04
C LEU A 83 0.25 28.38 -5.07
N THR A 84 0.91 29.50 -4.80
CA THR A 84 1.08 30.61 -5.73
C THR A 84 2.56 30.81 -6.01
N VAL A 85 2.94 30.80 -7.29
CA VAL A 85 4.30 31.12 -7.74
C VAL A 85 4.22 32.33 -8.65
N SER A 86 5.06 33.33 -8.37
CA SER A 86 5.22 34.56 -9.17
C SER A 86 6.70 34.91 -9.26
N PRO A 87 7.12 35.80 -10.17
CA PRO A 87 8.51 36.27 -10.21
C PRO A 87 9.01 36.88 -8.90
N GLN A 88 8.11 37.36 -8.04
CA GLN A 88 8.43 38.02 -6.77
C GLN A 88 8.54 37.02 -5.59
N GLY A 89 7.99 35.82 -5.71
CA GLY A 89 7.94 34.89 -4.58
C GLY A 89 7.04 33.69 -4.77
N VAL A 90 7.11 32.80 -3.78
CA VAL A 90 6.29 31.59 -3.66
C VAL A 90 5.50 31.65 -2.37
N LEU A 91 4.21 31.32 -2.40
CA LEU A 91 3.37 31.13 -1.23
C LEU A 91 2.77 29.73 -1.27
N LEU A 92 3.19 28.86 -0.36
CA LEU A 92 2.56 27.58 -0.08
C LEU A 92 1.82 27.66 1.25
N ARG A 93 0.50 27.48 1.23
CA ARG A 93 -0.35 27.55 2.42
C ARG A 93 -1.32 26.39 2.56
N ALA A 94 -1.64 25.99 3.78
CA ALA A 94 -2.63 24.95 4.07
C ALA A 94 -3.30 25.16 5.43
N ALA A 95 -4.47 24.55 5.62
CA ALA A 95 -5.18 24.57 6.90
C ALA A 95 -4.56 23.62 7.94
N ARG A 96 -3.95 22.54 7.47
CA ARG A 96 -3.34 21.48 8.28
C ARG A 96 -1.94 21.14 7.76
N PRO A 97 -1.04 20.62 8.63
CA PRO A 97 0.33 20.32 8.23
C PRO A 97 0.46 19.39 7.02
N ALA A 98 -0.39 18.37 6.90
CA ALA A 98 -0.35 17.43 5.79
C ALA A 98 -0.50 18.13 4.43
N GLY A 99 -1.34 19.16 4.33
CA GLY A 99 -1.46 19.95 3.09
C GLY A 99 -0.16 20.63 2.67
N LEU A 100 0.63 21.15 3.62
CA LEU A 100 1.96 21.69 3.31
C LEU A 100 2.89 20.60 2.76
N LEU A 101 2.86 19.39 3.33
CA LEU A 101 3.67 18.27 2.85
C LEU A 101 3.30 17.88 1.41
N ARG A 102 1.99 17.86 1.07
CA ARG A 102 1.52 17.63 -0.32
C ARG A 102 1.97 18.74 -1.27
N GLY A 103 1.92 19.98 -0.81
CA GLY A 103 2.37 21.14 -1.58
C GLY A 103 3.87 21.12 -1.87
N VAL A 104 4.70 20.68 -0.92
CA VAL A 104 6.15 20.47 -1.13
C VAL A 104 6.40 19.50 -2.29
N GLN A 105 5.62 18.43 -2.40
CA GLN A 105 5.76 17.46 -3.50
C GLN A 105 5.38 18.08 -4.85
N THR A 106 4.37 18.96 -4.89
CA THR A 106 4.05 19.71 -6.10
C THR A 106 5.14 20.71 -6.47
N VAL A 107 5.75 21.39 -5.50
CA VAL A 107 6.92 22.26 -5.73
C VAL A 107 8.07 21.45 -6.35
N ARG A 108 8.34 20.24 -5.83
CA ARG A 108 9.36 19.34 -6.40
C ARG A 108 9.07 18.97 -7.85
N GLN A 109 7.81 18.70 -8.19
CA GLN A 109 7.44 18.38 -9.57
C GLN A 109 7.46 19.60 -10.51
N LEU A 110 7.24 20.82 -9.99
CA LEU A 110 7.29 22.06 -10.77
C LEU A 110 8.71 22.52 -11.09
N LEU A 111 9.70 22.10 -10.31
CA LEU A 111 11.11 22.30 -10.63
C LEU A 111 11.54 21.44 -11.83
N PRO A 112 12.67 21.76 -12.48
CA PRO A 112 13.31 20.86 -13.43
C PRO A 112 13.48 19.46 -12.83
N TYR A 113 13.30 18.40 -13.64
CA TYR A 113 13.31 17.03 -13.14
C TYR A 113 14.64 16.64 -12.47
N GLU A 114 15.73 17.30 -12.84
CA GLU A 114 17.05 17.16 -12.24
C GLU A 114 17.07 17.53 -10.75
N ALA A 115 16.12 18.35 -10.27
CA ALA A 115 15.96 18.66 -8.85
C ALA A 115 15.54 17.44 -8.02
N LEU A 116 15.12 16.34 -8.65
CA LEU A 116 14.78 15.07 -8.00
C LEU A 116 16.00 14.14 -7.84
N SER A 117 17.15 14.48 -8.42
CA SER A 117 18.35 13.66 -8.32
C SER A 117 18.82 13.49 -6.88
N GLY A 118 19.27 12.28 -6.54
CA GLY A 118 19.96 12.01 -5.28
C GLY A 118 21.40 12.54 -5.24
N GLN A 119 21.90 13.15 -6.33
CA GLN A 119 23.27 13.63 -6.46
C GLN A 119 23.31 15.10 -6.88
N PRO A 120 24.39 15.85 -6.57
CA PRO A 120 24.52 17.25 -6.96
C PRO A 120 24.50 17.44 -8.48
N VAL A 121 23.67 18.37 -8.97
CA VAL A 121 23.56 18.74 -10.38
C VAL A 121 24.00 20.18 -10.60
N ARG A 122 24.72 20.44 -11.69
CA ARG A 122 25.25 21.77 -12.06
C ARG A 122 24.72 22.20 -13.44
N GLY A 123 24.72 23.52 -13.69
CA GLY A 123 24.34 24.08 -14.99
C GLY A 123 22.84 24.11 -15.25
N VAL A 124 22.01 23.66 -14.31
CA VAL A 124 20.55 23.72 -14.37
C VAL A 124 20.05 24.92 -13.56
N PRO A 125 19.27 25.84 -14.15
CA PRO A 125 18.61 26.89 -13.38
C PRO A 125 17.41 26.31 -12.61
N TRP A 126 17.39 26.47 -11.29
CA TRP A 126 16.30 26.01 -10.43
C TRP A 126 15.12 26.97 -10.50
N GLU A 127 14.27 26.82 -11.51
CA GLU A 127 13.16 27.75 -11.76
C GLU A 127 11.80 27.09 -11.60
N LEU A 128 10.90 27.75 -10.88
CA LEU A 128 9.48 27.41 -10.79
C LEU A 128 8.70 28.25 -11.81
N PRO A 129 7.87 27.65 -12.68
CA PRO A 129 6.96 28.42 -13.53
C PRO A 129 5.91 29.13 -12.68
N ALA A 130 5.53 30.35 -13.05
CA ALA A 130 4.48 31.08 -12.37
C ALA A 130 3.13 30.35 -12.52
N VAL A 131 2.48 30.04 -11.40
CA VAL A 131 1.24 29.26 -11.34
C VAL A 131 0.39 29.67 -10.14
N GLU A 132 -0.90 29.41 -10.23
CA GLU A 132 -1.82 29.35 -9.10
C GLU A 132 -2.46 27.97 -9.05
N ILE A 133 -2.29 27.28 -7.92
CA ILE A 133 -2.79 25.94 -7.67
C ILE A 133 -3.63 25.95 -6.39
N THR A 134 -4.80 25.32 -6.46
CA THR A 134 -5.58 24.91 -5.29
C THR A 134 -5.84 23.44 -5.44
N ASP A 135 -5.42 22.66 -4.45
CA ASP A 135 -5.40 21.21 -4.57
C ASP A 135 -5.92 20.53 -3.30
N VAL A 136 -6.75 19.50 -3.48
CA VAL A 136 -7.44 18.76 -2.42
C VAL A 136 -7.64 17.32 -2.90
N PRO A 137 -7.31 16.30 -2.10
CA PRO A 137 -7.55 14.92 -2.51
C PRO A 137 -9.04 14.60 -2.57
N ARG A 138 -9.43 13.79 -3.56
CA ARG A 138 -10.79 13.25 -3.71
C ARG A 138 -11.09 12.16 -2.68
N HIS A 139 -10.11 11.29 -2.41
CA HIS A 139 -10.26 10.15 -1.50
C HIS A 139 -9.33 10.28 -0.29
N ALA A 140 -9.82 9.92 0.89
CA ALA A 140 -9.06 9.98 2.14
C ALA A 140 -8.02 8.84 2.25
N TRP A 141 -8.26 7.71 1.59
CA TRP A 141 -7.34 6.57 1.52
C TRP A 141 -6.69 6.49 0.14
N ARG A 142 -5.36 6.59 0.11
CA ARG A 142 -4.57 6.54 -1.12
C ARG A 142 -3.35 5.68 -0.81
N GLY A 143 -3.52 4.38 -1.00
CA GLY A 143 -2.59 3.40 -0.44
C GLY A 143 -1.68 2.75 -1.48
N SER A 144 -0.58 2.18 -0.99
CA SER A 144 0.14 1.10 -1.67
C SER A 144 0.60 0.07 -0.64
N MET A 145 0.47 -1.21 -0.95
CA MET A 145 0.99 -2.32 -0.15
C MET A 145 2.28 -2.87 -0.73
N LEU A 146 3.23 -3.18 0.17
CA LEU A 146 4.39 -3.99 -0.16
C LEU A 146 4.44 -5.24 0.72
N ASP A 147 4.50 -6.40 0.07
CA ASP A 147 4.77 -7.68 0.69
C ASP A 147 6.26 -7.84 1.00
N VAL A 148 6.59 -7.88 2.29
CA VAL A 148 7.94 -8.17 2.78
C VAL A 148 8.04 -9.56 3.42
N ALA A 149 6.92 -10.27 3.52
CA ALA A 149 6.85 -11.62 4.04
C ALA A 149 7.37 -12.64 3.04
N ARG A 150 6.99 -12.57 1.76
CA ARG A 150 7.45 -13.50 0.73
C ARG A 150 8.92 -13.25 0.37
N HIS A 151 9.30 -12.00 0.09
CA HIS A 151 10.70 -11.59 -0.02
C HIS A 151 11.00 -10.34 0.83
N PHE A 152 11.96 -10.49 1.76
CA PHE A 152 12.34 -9.45 2.70
C PHE A 152 13.03 -8.29 1.99
N GLN A 153 12.68 -7.06 2.36
CA GLN A 153 13.32 -5.84 1.87
C GLN A 153 13.96 -5.06 3.02
N PRO A 154 15.18 -4.50 2.83
CA PRO A 154 15.85 -3.72 3.85
C PRO A 154 15.10 -2.41 4.15
N VAL A 155 15.22 -1.90 5.38
CA VAL A 155 14.49 -0.68 5.81
C VAL A 155 14.83 0.55 4.96
N SER A 156 16.06 0.64 4.45
CA SER A 156 16.49 1.70 3.53
C SER A 156 15.67 1.71 2.24
N TYR A 157 15.31 0.53 1.72
CA TYR A 157 14.42 0.43 0.57
C TYR A 157 12.98 0.84 0.94
N LEU A 158 12.50 0.45 2.12
CA LEU A 158 11.17 0.88 2.58
C LEU A 158 11.06 2.41 2.69
N GLN A 159 12.13 3.08 3.14
CA GLN A 159 12.23 4.54 3.15
C GLN A 159 12.18 5.13 1.73
N ARG A 160 12.91 4.55 0.77
CA ARG A 160 12.82 4.94 -0.64
C ARG A 160 11.40 4.75 -1.19
N TYR A 161 10.74 3.65 -0.88
CA TYR A 161 9.37 3.41 -1.30
C TYR A 161 8.43 4.49 -0.75
N VAL A 162 8.57 4.85 0.53
CA VAL A 162 7.83 5.96 1.15
C VAL A 162 8.06 7.31 0.43
N ASP A 163 9.29 7.63 0.02
CA ASP A 163 9.58 8.83 -0.77
C ASP A 163 8.81 8.83 -2.10
N LEU A 164 8.76 7.68 -2.77
CA LEU A 164 8.04 7.50 -4.03
C LEU A 164 6.52 7.62 -3.81
N LEU A 165 5.96 7.04 -2.74
CA LEU A 165 4.55 7.22 -2.37
C LEU A 165 4.21 8.69 -2.12
N ALA A 166 5.05 9.38 -1.34
CA ALA A 166 4.85 10.77 -0.97
C ALA A 166 4.88 11.71 -2.18
N LEU A 167 5.84 11.52 -3.10
CA LEU A 167 5.92 12.30 -4.34
C LEU A 167 4.63 12.24 -5.17
N HIS A 168 3.96 11.08 -5.16
CA HIS A 168 2.69 10.85 -5.83
C HIS A 168 1.47 11.08 -4.93
N LYS A 169 1.67 11.68 -3.76
CA LYS A 169 0.63 12.07 -2.79
C LYS A 169 -0.22 10.91 -2.23
N LEU A 170 0.30 9.70 -2.27
CA LEU A 170 -0.25 8.57 -1.53
C LEU A 170 0.05 8.76 -0.03
N ASN A 171 -0.87 8.33 0.83
CA ASN A 171 -0.82 8.61 2.27
C ASN A 171 -0.86 7.36 3.15
N VAL A 172 -1.06 6.18 2.59
CA VAL A 172 -1.00 4.91 3.32
C VAL A 172 0.07 4.02 2.69
N PHE A 173 1.02 3.60 3.52
CA PHE A 173 1.93 2.52 3.20
C PHE A 173 1.48 1.27 3.98
N HIS A 174 0.86 0.32 3.28
CA HIS A 174 0.44 -0.95 3.86
C HIS A 174 1.63 -1.92 3.85
N LEU A 175 2.12 -2.27 5.03
CA LEU A 175 3.30 -3.14 5.19
C LEU A 175 2.84 -4.54 5.59
N HIS A 176 2.87 -5.46 4.64
CA HIS A 176 2.48 -6.85 4.85
C HIS A 176 3.64 -7.63 5.48
N LEU A 177 3.61 -7.75 6.82
CA LEU A 177 4.76 -8.15 7.65
C LEU A 177 4.86 -9.66 7.91
N THR A 178 3.79 -10.42 7.72
CA THR A 178 3.71 -11.81 8.16
C THR A 178 2.92 -12.64 7.17
N ASP A 179 3.46 -13.81 6.82
CA ASP A 179 2.78 -14.81 5.98
C ASP A 179 3.35 -16.21 6.26
N ASP A 180 2.95 -17.20 5.47
CA ASP A 180 3.40 -18.58 5.56
C ASP A 180 4.91 -18.76 5.38
N GLN A 181 5.51 -17.94 4.50
CA GLN A 181 6.91 -18.04 4.10
C GLN A 181 7.84 -17.10 4.89
N GLY A 182 7.29 -16.35 5.85
CA GLY A 182 8.11 -15.45 6.67
C GLY A 182 7.33 -14.57 7.65
N TRP A 183 7.93 -14.38 8.83
CA TRP A 183 7.49 -13.42 9.83
C TRP A 183 8.56 -12.34 10.05
N ARG A 184 8.23 -11.07 9.78
CA ARG A 184 9.21 -9.98 9.69
C ARG A 184 9.22 -9.01 10.86
N MET A 185 8.21 -9.02 11.72
CA MET A 185 8.11 -8.10 12.86
C MET A 185 8.58 -8.76 14.17
N PRO A 186 9.48 -8.15 14.95
CA PRO A 186 9.85 -8.71 16.24
C PRO A 186 8.72 -8.48 17.26
N VAL A 187 8.41 -9.51 18.05
CA VAL A 187 7.47 -9.47 19.18
C VAL A 187 8.24 -9.93 20.40
N ALA A 188 8.49 -9.04 21.36
CA ALA A 188 9.36 -9.30 22.49
C ALA A 188 8.86 -10.46 23.37
N ALA A 189 7.54 -10.58 23.53
CA ALA A 189 6.92 -11.70 24.24
C ALA A 189 7.12 -13.06 23.52
N HIS A 190 7.38 -13.04 22.20
CA HIS A 190 7.41 -14.22 21.35
C HIS A 190 8.61 -14.21 20.37
N PRO A 191 9.86 -14.24 20.87
CA PRO A 191 11.06 -14.01 20.05
C PRO A 191 11.25 -15.03 18.91
N ARG A 192 10.78 -16.27 19.09
CA ARG A 192 10.87 -17.31 18.05
C ARG A 192 10.11 -16.97 16.77
N LEU A 193 9.17 -16.03 16.80
CA LEU A 193 8.48 -15.55 15.59
C LEU A 193 9.49 -15.04 14.56
N THR A 194 10.54 -14.33 14.99
CA THR A 194 11.62 -13.90 14.08
C THR A 194 12.82 -14.85 14.08
N GLU A 195 13.17 -15.50 15.20
CA GLU A 195 14.33 -16.42 15.25
C GLU A 195 14.12 -17.67 14.38
N VAL A 196 12.89 -18.18 14.33
CA VAL A 196 12.47 -19.32 13.50
C VAL A 196 11.68 -18.84 12.30
N GLY A 197 10.55 -18.16 12.54
CA GLY A 197 9.62 -17.74 11.48
C GLY A 197 10.20 -16.72 10.49
N GLY A 198 11.32 -16.05 10.83
CA GLY A 198 11.99 -15.10 9.94
C GLY A 198 12.82 -15.75 8.82
N ARG A 199 12.94 -17.09 8.76
CA ARG A 199 13.81 -17.78 7.80
C ARG A 199 13.16 -19.05 7.25
N ARG A 200 13.31 -19.28 5.95
CA ARG A 200 12.95 -20.54 5.27
C ARG A 200 14.17 -21.15 4.58
N ALA A 201 14.11 -22.46 4.35
CA ALA A 201 15.25 -23.22 3.81
C ALA A 201 15.52 -22.94 2.33
N GLU A 202 14.49 -22.66 1.53
CA GLU A 202 14.55 -22.42 0.10
C GLU A 202 13.26 -21.77 -0.39
N SER A 203 13.19 -21.40 -1.68
CA SER A 203 12.00 -20.80 -2.28
C SER A 203 11.57 -21.55 -3.53
N MET A 204 10.25 -21.76 -3.68
CA MET A 204 9.65 -22.32 -4.89
C MET A 204 10.00 -21.46 -6.12
N VAL A 205 10.36 -22.13 -7.21
CA VAL A 205 10.65 -21.53 -8.51
C VAL A 205 9.52 -21.88 -9.47
N GLY A 206 8.81 -20.86 -9.95
CA GLY A 206 7.66 -21.05 -10.83
C GLY A 206 6.32 -20.87 -10.12
N PRO A 207 5.21 -21.09 -10.84
CA PRO A 207 3.86 -20.91 -10.30
C PRO A 207 3.62 -21.77 -9.06
N ALA A 208 2.61 -21.40 -8.26
CA ALA A 208 2.12 -22.23 -7.17
C ALA A 208 1.85 -23.67 -7.66
N GLY A 209 2.29 -24.66 -6.88
CA GLY A 209 2.25 -26.08 -7.25
C GLY A 209 3.47 -26.58 -8.03
N SER A 210 4.46 -25.74 -8.31
CA SER A 210 5.75 -26.16 -8.86
C SER A 210 6.49 -27.11 -7.90
N ASP A 211 7.18 -28.10 -8.46
CA ASP A 211 8.07 -29.03 -7.73
C ASP A 211 9.53 -28.57 -7.71
N ARG A 212 9.81 -27.39 -8.27
CA ARG A 212 11.16 -26.82 -8.34
C ARG A 212 11.41 -25.81 -7.23
N PHE A 213 12.60 -25.88 -6.66
CA PHE A 213 13.08 -24.96 -5.63
C PHE A 213 14.48 -24.45 -5.97
N ASP A 214 14.85 -23.29 -5.45
CA ASP A 214 16.16 -22.68 -5.70
C ASP A 214 17.26 -23.21 -4.77
N GLY A 215 16.93 -23.95 -3.70
CA GLY A 215 17.90 -24.45 -2.73
C GLY A 215 18.62 -23.34 -1.94
N VAL A 216 18.12 -22.10 -1.96
CA VAL A 216 18.77 -20.94 -1.34
C VAL A 216 17.98 -20.48 -0.12
N PRO A 217 18.55 -20.58 1.10
CA PRO A 217 17.91 -20.04 2.29
C PRO A 217 17.59 -18.55 2.16
N HIS A 218 16.35 -18.18 2.49
CA HIS A 218 15.88 -16.81 2.46
C HIS A 218 15.36 -16.40 3.84
N GLY A 219 15.65 -15.17 4.26
CA GLY A 219 15.15 -14.67 5.53
C GLY A 219 15.47 -13.21 5.79
N GLY A 220 15.09 -12.78 6.99
CA GLY A 220 15.23 -11.41 7.44
C GLY A 220 14.07 -11.03 8.34
N SER A 221 14.33 -10.13 9.27
CA SER A 221 13.33 -9.52 10.15
C SER A 221 13.80 -8.12 10.49
N TYR A 222 12.85 -7.23 10.73
CA TYR A 222 13.16 -5.90 11.24
C TYR A 222 13.45 -5.95 12.73
N THR A 223 14.13 -4.94 13.23
CA THR A 223 14.16 -4.59 14.64
C THR A 223 13.04 -3.60 14.96
N ARG A 224 12.64 -3.52 16.24
CA ARG A 224 11.67 -2.52 16.70
C ARG A 224 12.14 -1.09 16.42
N ALA A 225 13.45 -0.85 16.50
CA ALA A 225 14.07 0.45 16.23
C ALA A 225 13.96 0.81 14.73
N GLU A 226 14.24 -0.13 13.83
CA GLU A 226 14.08 0.09 12.38
C GLU A 226 12.62 0.40 12.01
N LEU A 227 11.65 -0.34 12.56
CA LEU A 227 10.23 -0.09 12.29
C LEU A 227 9.77 1.27 12.83
N ARG A 228 10.19 1.64 14.05
CA ARG A 228 9.90 2.98 14.61
C ARG A 228 10.55 4.08 13.78
N GLY A 229 11.78 3.86 13.32
CA GLY A 229 12.48 4.77 12.41
C GLY A 229 11.74 4.94 11.08
N LEU A 230 11.27 3.85 10.48
CA LEU A 230 10.46 3.89 9.26
C LEU A 230 9.13 4.63 9.46
N VAL A 231 8.44 4.38 10.58
CA VAL A 231 7.20 5.09 10.93
C VAL A 231 7.44 6.59 11.04
N ALA A 232 8.48 7.01 11.76
CA ALA A 232 8.82 8.42 11.90
C ALA A 232 9.18 9.05 10.54
N TYR A 233 10.01 8.35 9.76
CA TYR A 233 10.40 8.77 8.40
C TYR A 233 9.19 8.95 7.48
N ALA A 234 8.23 8.04 7.53
CA ALA A 234 6.99 8.10 6.77
C ALA A 234 6.10 9.26 7.21
N ALA A 235 5.98 9.49 8.53
CA ALA A 235 5.19 10.58 9.08
C ALA A 235 5.71 11.96 8.62
N GLU A 236 7.03 12.16 8.55
CA GLU A 236 7.67 13.38 8.03
C GLU A 236 7.27 13.68 6.56
N ARG A 237 6.89 12.65 5.81
CA ARG A 237 6.45 12.72 4.41
C ARG A 237 4.93 12.67 4.26
N GLY A 238 4.20 12.67 5.37
CA GLY A 238 2.75 12.58 5.41
C GLY A 238 2.23 11.21 4.99
N VAL A 239 3.00 10.13 5.20
CA VAL A 239 2.59 8.76 4.92
C VAL A 239 2.39 8.02 6.24
N SER A 240 1.23 7.40 6.44
CA SER A 240 0.95 6.52 7.56
C SER A 240 1.34 5.10 7.22
N VAL A 241 2.06 4.41 8.11
CA VAL A 241 2.40 2.99 7.94
C VAL A 241 1.29 2.15 8.58
N LEU A 242 0.53 1.43 7.76
CA LEU A 242 -0.46 0.43 8.18
C LEU A 242 0.24 -0.92 8.32
N PRO A 243 0.41 -1.47 9.53
CA PRO A 243 0.95 -2.81 9.69
C PRO A 243 -0.12 -3.87 9.38
N GLU A 244 0.31 -4.98 8.78
CA GLU A 244 -0.49 -6.20 8.71
C GLU A 244 0.14 -7.34 9.51
N THR A 245 -0.69 -7.99 10.33
CA THR A 245 -0.37 -9.28 10.93
C THR A 245 -1.51 -10.24 10.59
N GLY A 246 -1.37 -10.94 9.48
CA GLY A 246 -2.42 -11.75 8.87
C GLY A 246 -2.76 -13.01 9.66
N VAL A 247 -4.04 -13.22 9.93
CA VAL A 247 -4.60 -14.41 10.61
C VAL A 247 -6.05 -14.65 10.16
N PRO A 248 -6.62 -15.86 10.35
CA PRO A 248 -6.03 -17.10 10.88
C PRO A 248 -5.41 -18.03 9.82
N GLY A 249 -5.52 -17.70 8.54
CA GLY A 249 -4.69 -18.27 7.46
C GLY A 249 -3.36 -17.51 7.33
N HIS A 250 -2.51 -17.91 6.38
CA HIS A 250 -1.20 -17.27 6.16
C HIS A 250 -0.29 -17.24 7.42
N VAL A 251 -0.33 -18.31 8.21
CA VAL A 251 0.29 -18.37 9.55
C VAL A 251 1.39 -19.42 9.67
N ARG A 252 1.78 -20.10 8.59
CA ARG A 252 2.72 -21.23 8.66
C ARG A 252 4.07 -20.87 9.28
N ALA A 253 4.56 -19.63 9.13
CA ALA A 253 5.76 -19.17 9.82
C ALA A 253 5.58 -19.08 11.35
N ALA A 254 4.41 -18.63 11.82
CA ALA A 254 4.08 -18.60 13.25
C ALA A 254 3.91 -20.01 13.82
N LEU A 255 3.28 -20.93 13.07
CA LEU A 255 3.12 -22.33 13.47
C LEU A 255 4.46 -23.07 13.54
N ALA A 256 5.41 -22.75 12.67
CA ALA A 256 6.76 -23.31 12.73
C ALA A 256 7.52 -22.83 13.99
N ALA A 257 7.33 -21.56 14.35
CA ALA A 257 7.90 -20.98 15.56
C ALA A 257 7.24 -21.52 16.84
N TYR A 258 5.92 -21.64 16.86
CA TYR A 258 5.11 -22.07 18.02
C TYR A 258 4.04 -23.08 17.57
N PRO A 259 4.38 -24.38 17.49
CA PRO A 259 3.46 -25.43 17.05
C PRO A 259 2.15 -25.50 17.85
N GLU A 260 2.18 -25.11 19.12
CA GLU A 260 1.01 -25.04 20.02
C GLU A 260 -0.08 -24.07 19.56
N LEU A 261 0.20 -23.21 18.59
CA LEU A 261 -0.78 -22.31 17.98
C LEU A 261 -1.66 -23.01 16.93
N GLY A 262 -1.29 -24.20 16.46
CA GLY A 262 -2.00 -24.91 15.40
C GLY A 262 -3.22 -25.71 15.86
N THR A 263 -3.94 -26.29 14.89
CA THR A 263 -5.05 -27.23 15.13
C THR A 263 -4.58 -28.59 15.67
N ASP A 264 -3.32 -28.93 15.43
CA ASP A 264 -2.59 -30.09 15.99
C ASP A 264 -1.26 -29.63 16.61
N PRO A 265 -1.21 -29.38 17.93
CA PRO A 265 -0.02 -28.93 18.65
C PRO A 265 1.18 -29.89 18.63
N ALA A 266 0.96 -31.18 18.36
CA ALA A 266 2.03 -32.16 18.31
C ALA A 266 2.79 -32.10 16.97
N ARG A 267 2.12 -31.63 15.91
CA ARG A 267 2.69 -31.53 14.57
C ARG A 267 3.78 -30.45 14.53
N ARG A 268 4.99 -30.85 14.14
CA ARG A 268 6.10 -29.93 13.85
C ARG A 268 6.09 -29.57 12.37
N LEU A 269 6.16 -28.28 12.10
CA LEU A 269 6.06 -27.71 10.77
C LEU A 269 7.29 -26.84 10.52
N ASP A 270 7.82 -26.87 9.30
CA ASP A 270 8.78 -25.87 8.85
C ASP A 270 8.05 -24.63 8.30
N VAL A 271 8.78 -23.50 8.29
CA VAL A 271 8.36 -22.29 7.57
C VAL A 271 8.18 -22.64 6.09
N TRP A 272 7.09 -22.18 5.48
CA TRP A 272 6.71 -22.68 4.17
C TRP A 272 7.67 -22.23 3.08
N THR A 273 8.01 -23.15 2.17
CA THR A 273 8.87 -22.89 1.02
C THR A 273 8.08 -22.73 -0.29
N HIS A 274 6.76 -22.88 -0.22
CA HIS A 274 5.84 -22.89 -1.36
C HIS A 274 5.04 -21.60 -1.46
N TRP A 275 4.57 -21.29 -2.67
CA TRP A 275 3.59 -20.24 -2.94
C TRP A 275 2.16 -20.81 -2.99
N GLY A 276 1.16 -19.94 -2.81
CA GLY A 276 -0.26 -20.29 -2.89
C GLY A 276 -0.95 -20.30 -1.53
N VAL A 277 -2.07 -21.02 -1.44
CA VAL A 277 -2.89 -21.11 -0.23
C VAL A 277 -2.44 -22.27 0.65
N CYS A 278 -2.02 -21.98 1.88
CA CYS A 278 -1.66 -23.01 2.85
C CYS A 278 -2.90 -23.56 3.56
N GLU A 279 -3.05 -24.89 3.62
CA GLU A 279 -4.15 -25.54 4.36
C GLU A 279 -4.00 -25.42 5.89
N ASN A 280 -2.84 -24.98 6.38
CA ASN A 280 -2.57 -24.91 7.81
C ASN A 280 -3.03 -23.59 8.38
N VAL A 281 -3.93 -23.68 9.36
CA VAL A 281 -4.54 -22.52 10.00
C VAL A 281 -4.31 -22.54 11.50
N LEU A 282 -4.51 -21.40 12.14
CA LEU A 282 -4.46 -21.30 13.60
C LEU A 282 -5.51 -22.19 14.27
N GLY A 283 -5.19 -22.67 15.47
CA GLY A 283 -6.17 -23.23 16.39
C GLY A 283 -7.13 -22.16 16.94
N THR A 284 -8.21 -22.59 17.58
CA THR A 284 -9.29 -21.70 18.10
C THR A 284 -9.39 -21.70 19.63
N GLY A 285 -8.30 -22.06 20.29
CA GLY A 285 -8.16 -22.03 21.75
C GLY A 285 -7.92 -20.62 22.29
N GLU A 286 -8.21 -20.39 23.58
CA GLU A 286 -7.93 -19.09 24.23
C GLU A 286 -6.42 -18.78 24.21
N ASN A 287 -5.56 -19.79 24.34
CA ASN A 287 -4.11 -19.62 24.24
C ASN A 287 -3.69 -18.96 22.91
N VAL A 288 -4.39 -19.26 21.81
CA VAL A 288 -4.11 -18.67 20.49
C VAL A 288 -4.62 -17.23 20.44
N LEU A 289 -5.83 -16.96 20.95
CA LEU A 289 -6.37 -15.60 21.01
C LEU A 289 -5.51 -14.70 21.89
N ASP A 290 -5.05 -15.17 23.05
CA ASP A 290 -4.19 -14.42 23.97
C ASP A 290 -2.80 -14.16 23.38
N PHE A 291 -2.25 -15.14 22.65
CA PHE A 291 -1.01 -14.95 21.88
C PHE A 291 -1.17 -13.80 20.89
N PHE A 292 -2.22 -13.81 20.06
CA PHE A 292 -2.41 -12.76 19.05
C PHE A 292 -2.86 -11.42 19.65
N ARG A 293 -3.55 -11.39 20.78
CA ARG A 293 -3.77 -10.13 21.53
C ARG A 293 -2.44 -9.51 21.95
N THR A 294 -1.52 -10.31 22.49
CA THR A 294 -0.17 -9.87 22.87
C THR A 294 0.62 -9.37 21.67
N VAL A 295 0.57 -10.09 20.55
CA VAL A 295 1.21 -9.65 19.29
C VAL A 295 0.62 -8.31 18.83
N LEU A 296 -0.70 -8.16 18.82
CA LEU A 296 -1.37 -6.92 18.40
C LEU A 296 -1.05 -5.75 19.34
N ASP A 297 -0.89 -5.98 20.64
CA ASP A 297 -0.46 -4.94 21.58
C ASP A 297 0.94 -4.41 21.20
N GLU A 298 1.89 -5.30 20.90
CA GLU A 298 3.22 -4.89 20.46
C GLU A 298 3.22 -4.23 19.06
N VAL A 299 2.33 -4.67 18.17
CA VAL A 299 2.07 -3.98 16.88
C VAL A 299 1.61 -2.54 17.14
N MET A 300 0.60 -2.35 17.99
CA MET A 300 0.05 -1.02 18.29
C MET A 300 1.04 -0.08 18.99
N ASP A 301 2.01 -0.63 19.72
CA ASP A 301 3.09 0.14 20.35
C ASP A 301 4.17 0.63 19.36
N VAL A 302 4.30 -0.02 18.21
CA VAL A 302 5.27 0.35 17.16
C VAL A 302 4.61 1.26 16.14
N PHE A 303 3.37 0.96 15.77
CA PHE A 303 2.65 1.61 14.70
C PHE A 303 1.55 2.53 15.25
N PRO A 304 1.71 3.86 15.19
CA PRO A 304 0.72 4.80 15.68
C PRO A 304 -0.51 4.93 14.77
N SER A 305 -0.51 4.26 13.61
CA SER A 305 -1.62 4.25 12.66
C SER A 305 -2.95 3.97 13.38
N PRO A 306 -4.02 4.72 13.08
CA PRO A 306 -5.34 4.42 13.63
C PRO A 306 -5.91 3.10 13.09
N TYR A 307 -5.33 2.57 12.01
CA TYR A 307 -5.69 1.31 11.38
C TYR A 307 -4.63 0.24 11.64
N VAL A 308 -5.08 -1.00 11.86
CA VAL A 308 -4.25 -2.21 11.93
C VAL A 308 -4.89 -3.29 11.07
N HIS A 309 -4.14 -3.86 10.12
CA HIS A 309 -4.62 -4.92 9.25
C HIS A 309 -4.40 -6.29 9.90
N ILE A 310 -5.41 -7.15 9.90
CA ILE A 310 -5.36 -8.48 10.54
C ILE A 310 -5.54 -9.64 9.55
N GLY A 311 -5.45 -9.37 8.25
CA GLY A 311 -5.59 -10.35 7.18
C GLY A 311 -7.04 -10.79 7.01
N GLY A 312 -7.30 -12.09 7.15
CA GLY A 312 -8.62 -12.72 7.02
C GLY A 312 -8.92 -13.30 5.63
N ASP A 313 -7.94 -13.30 4.74
CA ASP A 313 -7.98 -13.90 3.42
C ASP A 313 -7.58 -15.38 3.43
N GLU A 314 -8.05 -16.10 2.40
CA GLU A 314 -7.60 -17.45 2.04
C GLU A 314 -7.43 -18.42 3.23
N VAL A 315 -8.52 -18.60 3.99
CA VAL A 315 -8.55 -19.51 5.15
C VAL A 315 -9.27 -20.82 4.81
N PRO A 316 -8.55 -21.87 4.35
CA PRO A 316 -9.11 -23.22 4.28
C PRO A 316 -9.60 -23.68 5.65
N THR A 317 -10.84 -24.15 5.71
CA THR A 317 -11.47 -24.57 6.98
C THR A 317 -11.31 -26.06 7.28
N THR A 318 -10.63 -26.80 6.40
CA THR A 318 -10.45 -28.26 6.46
C THR A 318 -9.92 -28.71 7.82
N GLU A 319 -8.87 -28.06 8.34
CA GLU A 319 -8.31 -28.44 9.64
C GLU A 319 -9.27 -28.20 10.81
N TRP A 320 -10.06 -27.13 10.77
CA TRP A 320 -11.10 -26.90 11.80
C TRP A 320 -12.24 -27.90 11.70
N GLU A 321 -12.63 -28.28 10.49
CA GLU A 321 -13.64 -29.31 10.30
C GLU A 321 -13.19 -30.66 10.82
N LEU A 322 -11.91 -30.99 10.75
CA LEU A 322 -11.35 -32.24 11.26
C LEU A 322 -10.99 -32.19 12.75
N SER A 323 -10.74 -31.00 13.30
CA SER A 323 -10.30 -30.81 14.70
C SER A 323 -11.45 -30.95 15.71
N PRO A 324 -11.38 -31.91 16.66
CA PRO A 324 -12.35 -32.01 17.76
C PRO A 324 -12.43 -30.74 18.62
N ALA A 325 -11.29 -30.07 18.83
CA ALA A 325 -11.22 -28.83 19.60
C ALA A 325 -11.96 -27.68 18.92
N ALA A 326 -11.81 -27.54 17.60
CA ALA A 326 -12.51 -26.53 16.82
C ALA A 326 -14.03 -26.80 16.76
N ARG A 327 -14.44 -28.06 16.57
CA ARG A 327 -15.86 -28.45 16.68
C ARG A 327 -16.46 -28.11 18.04
N ALA A 328 -15.74 -28.44 19.12
CA ALA A 328 -16.16 -28.10 20.47
C ALA A 328 -16.23 -26.58 20.69
N ARG A 329 -15.29 -25.81 20.12
CA ARG A 329 -15.36 -24.34 20.12
C ARG A 329 -16.61 -23.85 19.42
N ALA A 330 -16.87 -24.28 18.18
CA ALA A 330 -18.04 -23.86 17.43
C ALA A 330 -19.35 -24.12 18.21
N ALA A 331 -19.46 -25.29 18.85
CA ALA A 331 -20.60 -25.62 19.70
C ALA A 331 -20.71 -24.71 20.93
N ARG A 332 -19.61 -24.44 21.65
CA ARG A 332 -19.60 -23.53 22.82
C ARG A 332 -20.04 -22.11 22.47
N GLU A 333 -19.67 -21.63 21.29
CA GLU A 333 -19.97 -20.28 20.81
C GLU A 333 -21.34 -20.19 20.11
N GLY A 334 -22.09 -21.30 20.04
CA GLY A 334 -23.41 -21.35 19.39
C GLY A 334 -23.37 -21.17 17.87
N LEU A 335 -22.25 -21.52 17.23
CA LEU A 335 -22.05 -21.37 15.79
C LEU A 335 -22.59 -22.57 15.02
N ALA A 336 -23.01 -22.35 13.77
CA ALA A 336 -23.56 -23.39 12.89
C ALA A 336 -22.57 -24.54 12.57
N GLY A 337 -21.27 -24.32 12.77
CA GLY A 337 -20.23 -25.32 12.59
C GLY A 337 -18.83 -24.70 12.49
N PRO A 338 -17.77 -25.52 12.30
CA PRO A 338 -16.39 -25.05 12.30
C PRO A 338 -16.07 -23.98 11.24
N ARG A 339 -16.75 -23.97 10.08
CA ARG A 339 -16.57 -22.91 9.07
C ARG A 339 -16.88 -21.50 9.60
N ALA A 340 -17.87 -21.40 10.50
CA ALA A 340 -18.25 -20.13 11.12
C ALA A 340 -17.21 -19.63 12.13
N LEU A 341 -16.16 -20.40 12.43
CA LEU A 341 -15.06 -19.94 13.26
C LEU A 341 -14.21 -18.88 12.56
N HIS A 342 -14.21 -18.80 11.23
CA HIS A 342 -13.47 -17.75 10.52
C HIS A 342 -13.97 -16.34 10.92
N PRO A 343 -15.23 -15.95 10.64
CA PRO A 343 -15.72 -14.63 11.05
C PRO A 343 -15.73 -14.43 12.57
N TRP A 344 -15.91 -15.50 13.37
CA TRP A 344 -15.79 -15.42 14.83
C TRP A 344 -14.37 -15.05 15.28
N PHE A 345 -13.34 -15.66 14.70
CA PHE A 345 -11.94 -15.40 15.06
C PHE A 345 -11.57 -13.95 14.75
N ILE A 346 -11.95 -13.48 13.55
CA ILE A 346 -11.78 -12.09 13.15
C ILE A 346 -12.51 -11.14 14.11
N ALA A 347 -13.74 -11.47 14.53
CA ALA A 347 -14.49 -10.67 15.49
C ALA A 347 -13.77 -10.52 16.84
N ARG A 348 -13.20 -11.61 17.36
CA ARG A 348 -12.47 -11.59 18.65
C ARG A 348 -11.23 -10.69 18.62
N LEU A 349 -10.50 -10.65 17.51
CA LEU A 349 -9.35 -9.76 17.35
C LEU A 349 -9.75 -8.32 17.02
N ALA A 350 -10.78 -8.14 16.19
CA ALA A 350 -11.37 -6.83 15.93
C ALA A 350 -11.83 -6.14 17.22
N GLU A 351 -12.52 -6.85 18.11
CA GLU A 351 -12.92 -6.35 19.43
C GLU A 351 -11.74 -5.88 20.27
N HIS A 352 -10.59 -6.57 20.19
CA HIS A 352 -9.37 -6.18 20.90
C HIS A 352 -8.83 -4.84 20.37
N LEU A 353 -8.72 -4.72 19.04
CA LEU A 353 -8.27 -3.49 18.38
C LEU A 353 -9.21 -2.32 18.67
N VAL A 354 -10.53 -2.53 18.62
CA VAL A 354 -11.53 -1.50 18.92
C VAL A 354 -11.42 -1.04 20.38
N ARG A 355 -11.26 -1.97 21.33
CA ARG A 355 -11.02 -1.63 22.75
C ARG A 355 -9.75 -0.81 22.95
N ALA A 356 -8.73 -1.02 22.13
CA ALA A 356 -7.49 -0.23 22.12
C ALA A 356 -7.60 1.09 21.31
N GLY A 357 -8.79 1.45 20.83
CA GLY A 357 -9.02 2.67 20.05
C GLY A 357 -8.51 2.60 18.60
N ARG A 358 -8.24 1.40 18.09
CA ARG A 358 -7.83 1.16 16.70
C ARG A 358 -9.00 0.70 15.84
N ARG A 359 -8.84 0.85 14.53
CA ARG A 359 -9.78 0.41 13.50
C ARG A 359 -9.23 -0.83 12.78
N PRO A 360 -9.85 -2.00 12.96
CA PRO A 360 -9.42 -3.20 12.25
C PRO A 360 -9.63 -3.04 10.74
N VAL A 361 -8.66 -3.52 9.96
CA VAL A 361 -8.75 -3.67 8.51
C VAL A 361 -8.61 -5.15 8.16
N VAL A 362 -9.44 -5.63 7.25
CA VAL A 362 -9.48 -7.05 6.85
C VAL A 362 -9.66 -7.18 5.35
N TRP A 363 -9.05 -8.21 4.77
CA TRP A 363 -9.37 -8.64 3.43
C TRP A 363 -10.78 -9.23 3.40
N ALA A 364 -11.56 -8.85 2.39
CA ALA A 364 -12.91 -9.32 2.22
C ALA A 364 -12.94 -10.62 1.41
N GLU A 365 -13.43 -11.69 2.02
CA GLU A 365 -13.74 -12.93 1.31
C GLU A 365 -15.23 -13.00 0.95
N SER A 366 -15.52 -13.48 -0.26
CA SER A 366 -16.90 -13.62 -0.73
C SER A 366 -17.70 -14.58 0.14
N GLY A 367 -18.90 -14.15 0.57
CA GLY A 367 -19.79 -14.95 1.41
C GLY A 367 -19.48 -14.92 2.91
N VAL A 368 -18.44 -14.20 3.35
CA VAL A 368 -18.12 -14.03 4.77
C VAL A 368 -18.71 -12.71 5.29
N ALA A 369 -19.49 -12.79 6.37
CA ALA A 369 -19.99 -11.61 7.08
C ALA A 369 -18.96 -11.17 8.14
N LEU A 370 -18.46 -9.95 8.00
CA LEU A 370 -17.45 -9.37 8.90
C LEU A 370 -18.10 -8.43 9.92
N PRO A 371 -17.50 -8.23 11.11
CA PRO A 371 -17.97 -7.24 12.08
C PRO A 371 -18.03 -5.82 11.48
N LEU A 372 -19.08 -5.05 11.78
CA LEU A 372 -19.27 -3.70 11.20
C LEU A 372 -18.15 -2.71 11.54
N ASP A 373 -17.43 -2.94 12.64
CA ASP A 373 -16.27 -2.14 13.04
C ASP A 373 -15.06 -2.33 12.11
N CYS A 374 -15.04 -3.40 11.31
CA CYS A 374 -13.98 -3.65 10.35
C CYS A 374 -14.12 -2.75 9.11
N THR A 375 -13.02 -2.09 8.77
CA THR A 375 -12.79 -1.57 7.41
C THR A 375 -12.47 -2.74 6.49
N VAL A 376 -13.11 -2.78 5.32
CA VAL A 376 -13.04 -3.91 4.40
C VAL A 376 -12.20 -3.57 3.17
N MET A 377 -11.22 -4.41 2.86
CA MET A 377 -10.43 -4.38 1.64
C MET A 377 -10.97 -5.41 0.65
N SER A 378 -11.69 -4.95 -0.37
CA SER A 378 -12.32 -5.83 -1.36
C SER A 378 -11.39 -6.08 -2.53
N TRP A 379 -11.03 -7.35 -2.76
CA TRP A 379 -9.97 -7.69 -3.71
C TRP A 379 -10.37 -8.65 -4.84
N ARG A 380 -11.23 -9.65 -4.60
CA ARG A 380 -11.64 -10.62 -5.64
C ARG A 380 -12.73 -10.11 -6.59
N ASP A 381 -13.71 -9.40 -6.05
CA ASP A 381 -14.94 -9.03 -6.79
C ASP A 381 -15.38 -7.59 -6.44
N PRO A 382 -15.46 -6.68 -7.42
CA PRO A 382 -16.01 -5.34 -7.22
C PRO A 382 -17.43 -5.32 -6.62
N ALA A 383 -18.25 -6.34 -6.87
CA ALA A 383 -19.57 -6.46 -6.26
C ALA A 383 -19.50 -6.64 -4.74
N HIS A 384 -18.41 -7.22 -4.22
CA HIS A 384 -18.19 -7.35 -2.79
C HIS A 384 -17.99 -5.98 -2.13
N ALA A 385 -17.16 -5.10 -2.72
CA ALA A 385 -16.98 -3.72 -2.25
C ALA A 385 -18.32 -2.99 -2.12
N ARG A 386 -19.16 -3.11 -3.16
CA ARG A 386 -20.52 -2.56 -3.18
C ARG A 386 -21.38 -3.14 -2.05
N ALA A 387 -21.39 -4.46 -1.88
CA ALA A 387 -22.17 -5.11 -0.84
C ALA A 387 -21.70 -4.73 0.57
N ALA A 388 -20.39 -4.64 0.81
CA ALA A 388 -19.81 -4.22 2.08
C ALA A 388 -20.17 -2.77 2.43
N ALA A 389 -20.08 -1.86 1.45
CA ALA A 389 -20.49 -0.46 1.65
C ALA A 389 -21.98 -0.32 1.96
N LEU A 390 -22.85 -1.10 1.29
CA LEU A 390 -24.30 -1.13 1.55
C LEU A 390 -24.64 -1.73 2.94
N ARG A 391 -23.81 -2.62 3.47
CA ARG A 391 -23.92 -3.15 4.84
C ARG A 391 -23.43 -2.16 5.90
N GLY A 392 -22.74 -1.08 5.50
CA GLY A 392 -22.30 -0.01 6.40
C GLY A 392 -20.80 0.00 6.71
N HIS A 393 -20.00 -0.93 6.15
CA HIS A 393 -18.56 -0.92 6.31
C HIS A 393 -17.91 0.28 5.62
N GLN A 394 -16.77 0.71 6.14
CA GLN A 394 -15.82 1.49 5.35
C GLN A 394 -15.10 0.56 4.37
N VAL A 395 -14.88 1.01 3.14
CA VAL A 395 -14.36 0.17 2.06
C VAL A 395 -13.15 0.82 1.40
N VAL A 396 -12.10 0.03 1.22
CA VAL A 396 -10.95 0.34 0.37
C VAL A 396 -11.00 -0.60 -0.84
N HIS A 397 -10.98 -0.03 -2.05
CA HIS A 397 -10.93 -0.81 -3.27
C HIS A 397 -9.52 -1.36 -3.50
N ALA A 398 -9.43 -2.67 -3.70
CA ALA A 398 -8.19 -3.41 -3.93
C ALA A 398 -8.40 -4.49 -5.01
N ASP A 399 -9.24 -4.23 -6.02
CA ASP A 399 -9.57 -5.19 -7.08
C ASP A 399 -8.29 -5.71 -7.76
N HIS A 400 -8.08 -7.03 -7.69
CA HIS A 400 -6.91 -7.69 -8.23
C HIS A 400 -6.75 -7.52 -9.75
N ARG A 401 -7.85 -7.24 -10.47
CA ARG A 401 -7.82 -7.01 -11.92
C ARG A 401 -7.42 -5.59 -12.31
N ALA A 402 -7.31 -4.68 -11.34
CA ALA A 402 -7.01 -3.28 -11.59
C ALA A 402 -5.87 -2.74 -10.71
N THR A 403 -5.57 -3.36 -9.59
CA THR A 403 -4.69 -2.78 -8.57
C THR A 403 -3.60 -3.72 -8.05
N TYR A 404 -3.53 -4.96 -8.53
CA TYR A 404 -2.41 -5.86 -8.19
C TYR A 404 -1.26 -5.63 -9.17
N PHE A 405 -0.18 -5.08 -8.65
CA PHE A 405 1.02 -4.71 -9.40
C PHE A 405 1.99 -5.89 -9.53
N ASP A 406 1.86 -6.95 -8.75
CA ASP A 406 2.59 -8.21 -8.96
C ASP A 406 2.20 -8.92 -10.27
N TYR A 407 1.06 -8.56 -10.87
CA TYR A 407 0.63 -9.06 -12.17
C TYR A 407 1.43 -8.42 -13.32
N PRO A 408 1.61 -9.12 -14.44
CA PRO A 408 2.38 -8.61 -15.58
C PRO A 408 1.77 -7.34 -16.18
N ARG A 409 2.61 -6.47 -16.74
CA ARG A 409 2.19 -5.18 -17.34
C ARG A 409 1.73 -5.32 -18.79
N GLY A 410 2.09 -6.42 -19.44
CA GLY A 410 1.75 -6.77 -20.81
C GLY A 410 1.84 -8.29 -21.03
N ALA A 411 1.42 -8.77 -22.20
CA ALA A 411 1.44 -10.20 -22.55
C ALA A 411 2.69 -10.63 -23.34
N GLY A 412 3.69 -9.74 -23.47
CA GLY A 412 4.85 -9.96 -24.32
C GLY A 412 5.93 -10.82 -23.66
N PRO A 413 6.72 -11.58 -24.42
CA PRO A 413 7.77 -12.48 -23.89
C PRO A 413 8.94 -11.74 -23.20
N GLY A 414 8.98 -10.40 -23.28
CA GLY A 414 9.97 -9.56 -22.62
C GLY A 414 9.55 -9.06 -21.23
N GLU A 415 8.35 -9.39 -20.75
CA GLU A 415 7.96 -9.08 -19.37
C GLU A 415 8.74 -10.00 -18.39
N PRO A 416 9.26 -9.46 -17.28
CA PRO A 416 9.95 -10.24 -16.27
C PRO A 416 8.96 -11.14 -15.50
N PRO A 417 9.45 -12.10 -14.70
CA PRO A 417 8.59 -12.99 -13.92
C PRO A 417 7.61 -12.21 -13.05
N ALA A 418 6.32 -12.48 -13.24
CA ALA A 418 5.24 -11.84 -12.50
C ALA A 418 4.27 -12.92 -12.03
N GLN A 419 3.35 -12.57 -11.15
CA GLN A 419 2.30 -13.48 -10.74
C GLN A 419 1.52 -13.95 -11.97
N PRO A 420 1.45 -15.28 -12.22
CA PRO A 420 0.72 -15.81 -13.36
C PRO A 420 -0.75 -15.44 -13.28
N GLY A 421 -1.31 -14.92 -14.35
CA GLY A 421 -2.71 -14.51 -14.36
C GLY A 421 -3.02 -13.44 -15.39
N VAL A 422 -3.96 -12.57 -15.06
CA VAL A 422 -4.40 -11.48 -15.92
C VAL A 422 -3.31 -10.41 -16.02
N VAL A 423 -3.30 -9.70 -17.15
CA VAL A 423 -2.47 -8.51 -17.32
C VAL A 423 -3.18 -7.34 -16.63
N VAL A 424 -2.46 -6.65 -15.73
CA VAL A 424 -2.91 -5.39 -15.14
C VAL A 424 -2.07 -4.29 -15.76
N ASP A 425 -2.53 -3.76 -16.88
CA ASP A 425 -1.83 -2.70 -17.58
C ASP A 425 -2.09 -1.32 -16.93
N LEU A 426 -1.40 -0.30 -17.44
CA LEU A 426 -1.55 1.08 -16.97
C LEU A 426 -2.99 1.61 -17.08
N ARG A 427 -3.75 1.17 -18.09
CA ARG A 427 -5.09 1.66 -18.35
C ARG A 427 -6.10 1.05 -17.40
N ALA A 428 -5.99 -0.25 -17.11
CA ALA A 428 -6.79 -0.94 -16.11
C ALA A 428 -6.73 -0.22 -14.75
N VAL A 429 -5.52 0.22 -14.35
CA VAL A 429 -5.31 0.96 -13.09
C VAL A 429 -5.93 2.36 -13.15
N HIS A 430 -5.74 3.09 -14.26
CA HIS A 430 -6.28 4.43 -14.41
C HIS A 430 -7.82 4.46 -14.43
N GLU A 431 -8.42 3.43 -15.03
CA GLU A 431 -9.87 3.33 -15.24
C GLU A 431 -10.60 2.58 -14.11
N VAL A 432 -9.91 2.21 -13.01
CA VAL A 432 -10.54 1.53 -11.87
C VAL A 432 -11.79 2.28 -11.39
N ASP A 433 -12.89 1.56 -11.23
CA ASP A 433 -14.16 2.14 -10.81
C ASP A 433 -14.22 2.26 -9.28
N LEU A 434 -14.28 3.51 -8.81
CA LEU A 434 -14.42 3.87 -7.41
C LEU A 434 -15.78 4.57 -7.16
N ALA A 435 -16.72 4.45 -8.11
CA ALA A 435 -18.04 5.00 -7.95
C ALA A 435 -18.75 4.29 -6.79
N PRO A 436 -19.35 5.06 -5.87
CA PRO A 436 -20.08 4.44 -4.78
C PRO A 436 -21.36 3.80 -5.30
N PRO A 437 -21.83 2.72 -4.65
CA PRO A 437 -22.99 1.98 -5.14
C PRO A 437 -24.31 2.75 -5.04
N THR A 438 -24.36 3.73 -4.14
CA THR A 438 -25.44 4.69 -3.96
C THR A 438 -24.85 6.02 -3.43
N PRO A 439 -25.54 7.16 -3.58
CA PRO A 439 -25.12 8.41 -2.96
C PRO A 439 -24.94 8.31 -1.44
N GLN A 440 -25.78 7.53 -0.75
CA GLN A 440 -25.69 7.31 0.70
C GLN A 440 -24.43 6.52 1.10
N ALA A 441 -23.95 5.64 0.22
CA ALA A 441 -22.73 4.86 0.44
C ALA A 441 -21.46 5.61 0.00
N ALA A 442 -21.57 6.83 -0.55
CA ALA A 442 -20.42 7.59 -1.03
C ALA A 442 -19.35 7.84 0.04
N SER A 443 -19.77 8.18 1.25
CA SER A 443 -18.87 8.42 2.38
C SER A 443 -18.25 7.15 2.96
N ARG A 444 -18.65 5.96 2.46
CA ARG A 444 -18.10 4.67 2.87
C ARG A 444 -16.94 4.21 1.98
N VAL A 445 -16.80 4.79 0.78
CA VAL A 445 -15.67 4.50 -0.12
C VAL A 445 -14.50 5.38 0.26
N LEU A 446 -13.58 4.84 1.06
CA LEU A 446 -12.41 5.57 1.55
C LEU A 446 -11.43 5.93 0.42
N GLY A 447 -11.32 5.05 -0.58
CA GLY A 447 -10.43 5.21 -1.73
C GLY A 447 -9.97 3.86 -2.28
N ALA A 448 -8.75 3.82 -2.80
CA ALA A 448 -8.15 2.62 -3.39
C ALA A 448 -6.69 2.43 -3.00
N GLN A 449 -6.20 1.23 -3.22
CA GLN A 449 -4.84 0.83 -2.89
C GLN A 449 -4.28 -0.12 -3.96
N GLY A 450 -3.01 0.07 -4.33
CA GLY A 450 -2.26 -0.87 -5.17
C GLY A 450 -1.54 -1.90 -4.32
N GLN A 451 -1.55 -3.18 -4.71
CA GLN A 451 -0.90 -4.26 -3.95
C GLN A 451 0.28 -4.80 -4.74
N LEU A 452 1.40 -5.07 -4.08
CA LEU A 452 2.51 -5.76 -4.69
C LEU A 452 2.95 -6.92 -3.80
N TRP A 453 2.47 -8.11 -4.16
CA TRP A 453 2.91 -9.39 -3.63
C TRP A 453 4.29 -9.76 -4.21
N THR A 454 5.13 -10.44 -3.42
CA THR A 454 6.56 -10.59 -3.78
C THR A 454 7.02 -12.01 -4.05
N GLU A 455 6.15 -13.00 -4.29
CA GLU A 455 6.55 -14.38 -4.64
C GLU A 455 7.55 -14.42 -5.81
N PHE A 456 7.30 -13.62 -6.84
CA PHE A 456 8.11 -13.53 -8.07
C PHE A 456 9.00 -12.29 -8.13
N VAL A 457 8.80 -11.34 -7.21
CA VAL A 457 9.34 -9.98 -7.27
C VAL A 457 10.34 -9.77 -6.14
N ARG A 458 11.59 -10.18 -6.37
CA ARG A 458 12.58 -10.34 -5.28
C ARG A 458 13.41 -9.08 -4.97
N THR A 459 13.65 -8.21 -5.97
CA THR A 459 14.58 -7.08 -5.84
C THR A 459 13.86 -5.74 -5.89
N PRO A 460 14.42 -4.68 -5.25
CA PRO A 460 13.97 -3.30 -5.38
C PRO A 460 13.65 -2.85 -6.80
N GLU A 461 14.51 -3.18 -7.76
CA GLU A 461 14.37 -2.75 -9.15
C GLU A 461 13.18 -3.44 -9.82
N HIS A 462 12.95 -4.71 -9.50
CA HIS A 462 11.81 -5.45 -10.02
C HIS A 462 10.49 -4.95 -9.41
N ILE A 463 10.50 -4.67 -8.10
CA ILE A 463 9.37 -4.04 -7.40
C ILE A 463 9.01 -2.71 -8.06
N GLU A 464 10.00 -1.84 -8.27
CA GLU A 464 9.78 -0.54 -8.89
C GLU A 464 9.32 -0.66 -10.35
N TYR A 465 9.89 -1.58 -11.12
CA TYR A 465 9.47 -1.84 -12.50
C TYR A 465 8.00 -2.24 -12.62
N LEU A 466 7.55 -3.15 -11.76
CA LEU A 466 6.15 -3.53 -11.76
C LEU A 466 5.26 -2.42 -11.19
N THR A 467 5.72 -1.70 -10.16
CA THR A 467 4.94 -0.61 -9.56
C THR A 467 4.76 0.58 -10.49
N PHE A 468 5.79 0.96 -11.25
CA PHE A 468 5.79 2.17 -12.08
C PHE A 468 5.71 1.85 -13.57
N PRO A 469 4.90 2.59 -14.35
CA PRO A 469 4.14 3.79 -13.99
C PRO A 469 2.71 3.54 -13.47
N ARG A 470 2.33 2.30 -13.11
CA ARG A 470 0.97 1.97 -12.66
C ARG A 470 0.56 2.74 -11.40
N LEU A 471 1.49 2.94 -10.45
CA LEU A 471 1.27 3.77 -9.28
C LEU A 471 0.93 5.23 -9.62
N CYS A 472 1.49 5.77 -10.71
CA CYS A 472 1.15 7.11 -11.19
C CYS A 472 -0.32 7.19 -11.63
N ALA A 473 -0.84 6.15 -12.29
CA ALA A 473 -2.25 6.05 -12.67
C ALA A 473 -3.16 5.90 -11.45
N LEU A 474 -2.77 5.08 -10.47
CA LEU A 474 -3.51 4.95 -9.22
C LEU A 474 -3.57 6.29 -8.48
N ALA A 475 -2.42 6.95 -8.31
CA ALA A 475 -2.30 8.25 -7.66
C ALA A 475 -3.20 9.30 -8.31
N GLU A 476 -3.21 9.38 -9.64
CA GLU A 476 -4.13 10.23 -10.40
C GLU A 476 -5.59 9.94 -10.06
N ARG A 477 -5.95 8.66 -10.10
CA ARG A 477 -7.32 8.20 -9.93
C ARG A 477 -7.87 8.49 -8.54
N VAL A 478 -7.05 8.32 -7.50
CA VAL A 478 -7.47 8.54 -6.10
C VAL A 478 -7.32 9.99 -5.63
N TRP A 479 -6.54 10.82 -6.34
CA TRP A 479 -6.33 12.24 -5.99
C TRP A 479 -7.33 13.18 -6.67
N ASP A 480 -7.40 13.21 -8.00
CA ASP A 480 -8.41 14.03 -8.72
C ASP A 480 -9.47 13.13 -9.36
N GLY A 481 -9.03 12.12 -10.11
CA GLY A 481 -9.89 11.14 -10.75
C GLY A 481 -10.85 11.70 -11.80
N THR A 482 -10.61 12.92 -12.31
CA THR A 482 -11.41 13.53 -13.40
C THR A 482 -10.65 13.64 -14.72
N SER A 483 -9.33 13.45 -14.72
CA SER A 483 -8.55 13.37 -15.95
C SER A 483 -8.95 12.17 -16.79
N GLY A 484 -9.26 12.40 -18.07
CA GLY A 484 -9.43 11.32 -19.04
C GLY A 484 -8.08 10.70 -19.42
N TRP A 485 -8.11 9.47 -19.95
CA TRP A 485 -6.92 8.70 -20.33
C TRP A 485 -5.91 9.46 -21.21
N ARG A 486 -6.41 10.23 -22.19
CA ARG A 486 -5.56 11.03 -23.09
C ARG A 486 -4.81 12.15 -22.37
N ASP A 487 -5.45 12.82 -21.41
CA ASP A 487 -4.81 13.88 -20.62
C ASP A 487 -3.75 13.29 -19.68
N PHE A 488 -4.10 12.20 -18.99
CA PHE A 488 -3.18 11.49 -18.12
C PHE A 488 -1.92 11.01 -18.85
N THR A 489 -2.08 10.31 -19.98
CA THR A 489 -0.94 9.79 -20.75
C THR A 489 -0.05 10.89 -21.33
N ALA A 490 -0.62 12.04 -21.73
CA ALA A 490 0.16 13.19 -22.19
C ALA A 490 1.03 13.78 -21.08
N ARG A 491 0.52 13.89 -19.84
CA ARG A 491 1.32 14.31 -18.67
C ARG A 491 2.30 13.24 -18.23
N LEU A 492 1.90 11.96 -18.27
CA LEU A 492 2.78 10.86 -17.91
C LEU A 492 4.04 10.82 -18.78
N ALA A 493 3.95 11.17 -20.06
CA ALA A 493 5.12 11.26 -20.93
C ALA A 493 6.19 12.22 -20.39
N GLY A 494 5.80 13.40 -19.89
CA GLY A 494 6.71 14.32 -19.21
C GLY A 494 7.14 13.82 -17.83
N HIS A 495 6.25 13.13 -17.11
CA HIS A 495 6.54 12.58 -15.79
C HIS A 495 7.52 11.40 -15.82
N ARG A 496 7.65 10.69 -16.94
CA ARG A 496 8.68 9.63 -17.12
C ARG A 496 10.09 10.18 -16.94
N ALA A 497 10.37 11.40 -17.40
CA ALA A 497 11.65 12.06 -17.14
C ALA A 497 11.93 12.29 -15.65
N ARG A 498 10.88 12.47 -14.83
CA ARG A 498 11.03 12.54 -13.36
C ARG A 498 11.31 11.17 -12.76
N LEU A 499 10.71 10.11 -13.30
CA LEU A 499 11.02 8.73 -12.90
C LEU A 499 12.46 8.37 -13.28
N ASP A 500 12.94 8.78 -14.45
CA ASP A 500 14.34 8.63 -14.87
C ASP A 500 15.29 9.36 -13.91
N ALA A 501 14.98 10.61 -13.54
CA ALA A 501 15.79 11.40 -12.60
C ALA A 501 15.84 10.84 -11.17
N LEU A 502 14.88 9.99 -10.80
CA LEU A 502 14.81 9.26 -9.53
C LEU A 502 15.43 7.85 -9.62
N ASP A 503 15.96 7.49 -10.78
CA ASP A 503 16.47 6.16 -11.11
C ASP A 503 15.41 5.06 -10.91
N VAL A 504 14.14 5.36 -11.18
CA VAL A 504 13.04 4.39 -11.08
C VAL A 504 12.96 3.58 -12.38
N PRO A 505 13.26 2.26 -12.36
CA PRO A 505 13.12 1.43 -13.55
C PRO A 505 11.64 1.35 -13.92
N HIS A 506 11.29 1.82 -15.12
CA HIS A 506 9.88 1.88 -15.53
C HIS A 506 9.67 1.67 -17.04
N ALA A 507 10.68 1.96 -17.87
CA ALA A 507 10.64 1.81 -19.32
C ALA A 507 11.00 0.39 -19.80
N ALA A 508 12.09 -0.17 -19.26
CA ALA A 508 12.60 -1.50 -19.63
C ALA A 508 12.71 -2.39 -18.38
N PRO A 509 12.51 -3.72 -18.53
CA PRO A 509 12.67 -4.65 -17.42
C PRO A 509 14.09 -4.58 -16.87
N PRO A 510 14.28 -4.70 -15.55
CA PRO A 510 15.61 -4.81 -14.99
C PRO A 510 16.29 -6.09 -15.50
N PRO A 511 17.62 -6.09 -15.64
CA PRO A 511 18.35 -7.28 -16.06
C PRO A 511 18.13 -8.41 -15.04
N GLY A 512 17.68 -9.57 -15.53
CA GLY A 512 17.41 -10.76 -14.73
C GLY A 512 17.24 -11.98 -15.63
N PRO A 513 17.30 -13.21 -15.08
CA PRO A 513 17.13 -14.41 -15.90
C PRO A 513 15.73 -14.39 -16.54
N PRO A 514 15.61 -14.54 -17.87
CA PRO A 514 14.31 -14.63 -18.52
C PRO A 514 13.63 -15.91 -18.01
N VAL A 515 12.47 -15.76 -17.37
CA VAL A 515 11.59 -16.90 -17.09
C VAL A 515 10.26 -16.62 -17.73
N SER A 516 10.12 -17.09 -18.97
CA SER A 516 8.84 -17.09 -19.69
C SER A 516 7.99 -18.22 -19.13
N PHE A 517 6.88 -17.88 -18.45
CA PHE A 517 5.80 -18.84 -18.21
C PHE A 517 4.77 -18.70 -19.32
N PRO A 518 4.30 -19.80 -19.94
CA PRO A 518 3.27 -19.72 -20.95
C PRO A 518 1.99 -19.12 -20.34
N HIS A 519 1.55 -17.98 -20.86
CA HIS A 519 0.21 -17.45 -20.62
C HIS A 519 -0.81 -18.44 -21.17
N THR A 520 -1.38 -19.28 -20.31
CA THR A 520 -2.57 -20.05 -20.63
C THR A 520 -3.79 -19.18 -20.32
N PRO A 521 -4.64 -18.84 -21.31
CA PRO A 521 -5.92 -18.21 -21.02
C PRO A 521 -6.81 -19.24 -20.32
N HIS A 522 -6.77 -19.28 -18.99
CA HIS A 522 -7.67 -20.12 -18.23
C HIS A 522 -9.03 -19.43 -18.06
N HIS A 523 -10.05 -20.06 -18.65
CA HIS A 523 -11.43 -19.95 -18.21
C HIS A 523 -11.51 -20.20 -16.69
N PRO A 524 -12.39 -19.51 -15.96
CA PRO A 524 -12.53 -19.71 -14.51
C PRO A 524 -12.81 -21.19 -14.23
N SER A 525 -11.92 -21.82 -13.50
CA SER A 525 -12.12 -23.15 -12.93
C SER A 525 -13.32 -23.09 -11.99
N THR A 526 -14.45 -23.59 -12.48
CA THR A 526 -15.58 -23.97 -11.62
C THR A 526 -15.11 -25.11 -10.74
N LEU A 527 -14.93 -24.85 -9.43
CA LEU A 527 -15.06 -25.89 -8.43
C LEU A 527 -16.41 -26.59 -8.64
N PRO A 528 -16.49 -27.93 -8.56
CA PRO A 528 -17.74 -28.63 -8.77
C PRO A 528 -18.68 -28.32 -7.60
N LEU A 529 -19.65 -27.44 -7.85
CA LEU A 529 -20.83 -27.31 -7.01
C LEU A 529 -21.55 -28.66 -7.05
N GLY A 530 -21.64 -29.32 -5.88
CA GLY A 530 -22.41 -30.52 -5.69
C GLY A 530 -23.85 -30.29 -6.18
N ARG A 531 -24.30 -31.17 -7.07
CA ARG A 531 -25.69 -31.20 -7.54
C ARG A 531 -26.59 -31.62 -6.37
N GLU A 532 -27.24 -30.66 -5.72
CA GLU A 532 -28.47 -30.94 -4.98
C GLU A 532 -29.63 -31.11 -5.97
N SER A 533 -30.17 -32.32 -5.98
CA SER A 533 -31.34 -32.72 -6.74
C SER A 533 -32.60 -32.08 -6.15
N TYR A 534 -33.13 -31.04 -6.78
CA TYR A 534 -34.53 -30.67 -6.62
C TYR A 534 -35.38 -31.58 -7.51
N ARG A 535 -35.94 -32.65 -6.93
CA ARG A 535 -37.09 -33.37 -7.52
C ARG A 535 -38.31 -32.44 -7.46
N LYS A 536 -38.82 -32.07 -8.63
CA LYS A 536 -40.23 -31.74 -8.80
C LYS A 536 -40.93 -33.03 -9.19
N ASP A 537 -41.82 -33.53 -8.33
CA ASP A 537 -42.89 -34.42 -8.78
C ASP A 537 -44.15 -33.58 -9.05
N PRO A 538 -44.90 -33.86 -10.13
CA PRO A 538 -46.14 -33.18 -10.44
C PRO A 538 -47.36 -33.96 -9.91
N ALA A 539 -48.21 -33.29 -9.14
CA ALA A 539 -49.68 -33.36 -9.15
C ALA A 539 -50.23 -32.38 -8.12
#